data_AF-A0A6N7Q0X1-F1
#
_entry.id   AF-A0A6N7Q0X1-F1
#
_cell.length_a   1.000
_cell.length_b   1.000
_cell.length_c   1.000
_cell.angle_alpha   90.00
_cell.angle_beta   90.00
_cell.angle_gamma   90.00
#
_symmetry.space_group_name_H-M   'P 1'
#
loop_
_entity.id
_entity.type
_entity.pdbx_description
1 polymer ?
#
loop_
_entity_poly.entity_id
_entity_poly.type
_entity_poly.pdbx_seq_one_letter_code
_entity_poly.pdbx_strand_id
1 'polypeptide(L)'
;MRREASMFGVLMALLGLSGNAAAQEVPLGCSAPRDTRAFEAGLLSGRSLVQQAWNSVASCGNLERFSSVVMETLQNVTLPPGSDDYVVCRTVGTLVGAVEQVDETWTLCAIACCDEGELVGWIMGKLYCDLSIALGGVRLTNFLVQRPMGFCGATAQACCRDTFQSVTPAYQGLFGSCRPYTQGRFRATWTQSRNSVCSYRQ
;
A
#
# COMPACT_ATOMS: atom_id res chain seq x y z
N MET A 1 -68.63 -16.24 16.48
CA MET A 1 -68.03 -15.06 15.83
C MET A 1 -66.53 -15.27 15.76
N ARG A 2 -65.99 -15.39 14.54
CA ARG A 2 -64.56 -15.56 14.23
C ARG A 2 -63.79 -14.28 14.58
N ARG A 3 -62.62 -14.40 15.20
CA ARG A 3 -61.58 -13.37 15.17
C ARG A 3 -60.26 -14.00 14.75
N GLU A 4 -59.70 -13.38 13.73
CA GLU A 4 -58.56 -13.83 12.94
C GLU A 4 -57.25 -13.58 13.68
N ALA A 5 -56.35 -14.57 13.65
CA ALA A 5 -54.96 -14.40 14.03
C ALA A 5 -54.21 -13.86 12.80
N SER A 6 -53.88 -12.57 12.80
CA SER A 6 -53.01 -11.97 11.79
C SER A 6 -51.55 -12.16 12.16
N MET A 7 -50.87 -12.97 11.34
CA MET A 7 -49.42 -13.03 11.17
C MET A 7 -48.82 -11.64 10.96
N PHE A 8 -47.87 -11.25 11.79
CA PHE A 8 -46.85 -10.26 11.42
C PHE A 8 -45.49 -10.94 11.51
N GLY A 9 -45.03 -11.45 10.37
CA GLY A 9 -43.67 -11.92 10.19
C GLY A 9 -42.72 -10.73 10.18
N VAL A 10 -41.82 -10.69 11.15
CA VAL A 10 -40.69 -9.75 11.16
C VAL A 10 -39.55 -10.43 10.39
N LEU A 11 -39.47 -10.13 9.09
CA LEU A 11 -38.32 -10.45 8.26
C LEU A 11 -37.33 -9.29 8.38
N MET A 12 -36.48 -9.28 9.40
CA MET A 12 -35.34 -8.37 9.43
C MET A 12 -34.26 -8.90 8.48
N ALA A 13 -34.15 -8.24 7.34
CA ALA A 13 -33.05 -8.39 6.40
C ALA A 13 -31.73 -8.03 7.10
N LEU A 14 -30.94 -9.05 7.41
CA LEU A 14 -29.50 -8.93 7.63
C LEU A 14 -28.88 -8.51 6.29
N LEU A 15 -28.81 -7.20 6.04
CA LEU A 15 -27.91 -6.64 5.04
C LEU A 15 -26.49 -6.83 5.57
N GLY A 16 -25.92 -8.00 5.28
CA GLY A 16 -24.50 -8.24 5.40
C GLY A 16 -23.78 -7.24 4.50
N LEU A 17 -23.18 -6.22 5.11
CA LEU A 17 -22.05 -5.51 4.53
C LEU A 17 -20.91 -6.52 4.43
N SER A 18 -20.95 -7.38 3.40
CA SER A 18 -19.78 -8.15 2.98
C SER A 18 -18.81 -7.16 2.35
N GLY A 19 -18.09 -6.42 3.19
CA GLY A 19 -16.82 -5.85 2.78
C GLY A 19 -15.97 -7.03 2.35
N ASN A 20 -15.70 -7.14 1.05
CA ASN A 20 -14.67 -8.03 0.53
C ASN A 20 -13.34 -7.51 1.05
N ALA A 21 -13.00 -7.83 2.30
CA ALA A 21 -11.63 -7.82 2.75
C ALA A 21 -10.96 -8.96 1.98
N ALA A 22 -10.53 -8.67 0.75
CA ALA A 22 -9.62 -9.56 0.04
C ALA A 22 -8.45 -9.79 1.00
N ALA A 23 -8.33 -11.03 1.48
CA ALA A 23 -7.28 -11.38 2.42
C ALA A 23 -5.94 -11.03 1.76
N GLN A 24 -5.20 -10.11 2.38
CA GLN A 24 -3.93 -9.61 1.87
C GLN A 24 -2.97 -10.79 1.71
N GLU A 25 -2.55 -11.09 0.49
CA GLU A 25 -1.64 -12.21 0.24
C GLU A 25 -0.22 -11.82 0.67
N VAL A 26 0.34 -12.63 1.58
CA VAL A 26 1.74 -12.54 1.99
C VAL A 26 2.62 -12.77 0.74
N PRO A 27 3.62 -11.91 0.46
CA PRO A 27 4.51 -12.11 -0.68
C PRO A 27 5.16 -13.49 -0.66
N LEU A 28 5.43 -14.07 -1.84
CA LEU A 28 6.09 -15.38 -1.96
C LEU A 28 7.45 -15.41 -1.25
N GLY A 29 8.19 -14.30 -1.24
CA GLY A 29 9.46 -14.16 -0.52
C GLY A 29 9.30 -14.15 1.02
N CYS A 30 8.06 -14.04 1.51
CA CYS A 30 7.72 -13.96 2.93
C CYS A 30 6.86 -15.13 3.42
N SER A 31 6.76 -16.22 2.64
CA SER A 31 5.87 -17.35 2.95
C SER A 31 6.40 -18.29 4.05
N ALA A 32 7.68 -18.17 4.42
CA ALA A 32 8.24 -18.96 5.52
C ALA A 32 7.70 -18.47 6.87
N PRO A 33 7.44 -19.34 7.86
CA PRO A 33 6.77 -18.94 9.11
C PRO A 33 7.47 -17.84 9.92
N ARG A 34 8.79 -17.72 9.83
CA ARG A 34 9.54 -16.60 10.45
C ARG A 34 9.26 -15.29 9.72
N ASP A 35 9.27 -15.31 8.40
CA ASP A 35 9.20 -14.12 7.55
C ASP A 35 7.75 -13.65 7.39
N THR A 36 6.77 -14.56 7.43
CA THR A 36 5.34 -14.24 7.49
C THR A 36 5.02 -13.44 8.75
N ARG A 37 5.50 -13.89 9.91
CA ARG A 37 5.34 -13.14 11.18
C ARG A 37 6.03 -11.78 11.13
N ALA A 38 7.17 -11.69 10.44
CA ALA A 38 7.87 -10.42 10.22
C ALA A 38 7.03 -9.45 9.38
N PHE A 39 6.46 -9.96 8.28
CA PHE A 39 5.57 -9.22 7.41
C PHE A 39 4.32 -8.74 8.15
N GLU A 40 3.63 -9.61 8.89
CA GLU A 40 2.44 -9.26 9.67
C GLU A 40 2.75 -8.21 10.75
N ALA A 41 3.86 -8.35 11.46
CA ALA A 41 4.31 -7.35 12.44
C ALA A 41 4.63 -6.00 11.77
N GLY A 42 5.26 -6.05 10.58
CA GLY A 42 5.46 -4.88 9.74
C GLY A 42 4.15 -4.22 9.37
N LEU A 43 3.18 -5.00 8.89
CA LEU A 43 1.85 -4.53 8.46
C LEU A 43 1.13 -3.78 9.58
N LEU A 44 1.12 -4.33 10.79
CA LEU A 44 0.57 -3.65 11.97
C LEU A 44 1.32 -2.35 12.29
N SER A 45 2.66 -2.35 12.16
CA SER A 45 3.48 -1.16 12.41
C SER A 45 3.17 -0.05 11.39
N GLY A 46 3.07 -0.41 10.11
CA GLY A 46 2.74 0.51 9.01
C GLY A 46 1.38 1.18 9.21
N ARG A 47 0.35 0.39 9.52
CA ARG A 47 -0.99 0.92 9.83
C ARG A 47 -0.95 1.87 11.01
N SER A 48 -0.27 1.49 12.08
CA SER A 48 -0.15 2.33 13.28
C SER A 48 0.53 3.67 12.98
N LEU A 49 1.60 3.68 12.17
CA LEU A 49 2.30 4.91 11.78
C LEU A 49 1.38 5.88 11.04
N VAL A 50 0.65 5.40 10.03
CA VAL A 50 -0.27 6.23 9.26
C VAL A 50 -1.47 6.68 10.09
N GLN A 51 -2.01 5.81 10.95
CA GLN A 51 -3.09 6.19 11.86
C GLN A 51 -2.66 7.28 12.84
N GLN A 52 -1.43 7.20 13.36
CA GLN A 52 -0.87 8.25 14.22
C GLN A 52 -0.69 9.56 13.46
N ALA A 53 -0.19 9.50 12.21
CA ALA A 53 -0.12 10.66 11.34
C ALA A 53 -1.50 11.29 11.13
N TRP A 54 -2.52 10.49 10.83
CA TRP A 54 -3.90 10.96 10.69
C TRP A 54 -4.42 11.61 11.96
N ASN A 55 -4.24 10.97 13.12
CA ASN A 55 -4.68 11.52 14.41
C ASN A 55 -4.02 12.87 14.74
N SER A 56 -2.83 13.15 14.20
CA SER A 56 -2.13 14.43 14.42
C SER A 56 -2.71 15.61 13.61
N VAL A 57 -3.49 15.34 12.56
CA VAL A 57 -4.09 16.36 11.67
C VAL A 57 -5.62 16.35 11.69
N ALA A 58 -6.21 15.16 11.89
CA ALA A 58 -7.60 14.84 12.21
C ALA A 58 -8.68 15.61 11.44
N SER A 59 -8.46 15.91 10.15
CA SER A 59 -9.44 16.59 9.32
C SER A 59 -9.16 16.39 7.84
N CYS A 60 -10.23 16.17 7.07
CA CYS A 60 -10.18 16.06 5.61
C CYS A 60 -9.74 17.36 4.93
N GLY A 61 -9.75 18.50 5.62
CA GLY A 61 -9.16 19.75 5.13
C GLY A 61 -7.63 19.79 5.18
N ASN A 62 -6.97 18.79 5.79
CA ASN A 62 -5.53 18.77 6.02
C ASN A 62 -4.81 17.59 5.33
N LEU A 63 -5.35 17.08 4.22
CA LEU A 63 -4.79 15.91 3.50
C LEU A 63 -3.36 16.11 3.01
N GLU A 64 -3.00 17.33 2.60
CA GLU A 64 -1.62 17.67 2.21
C GLU A 64 -0.64 17.49 3.38
N ARG A 65 -0.99 18.05 4.54
CA ARG A 65 -0.18 17.90 5.76
C ARG A 65 -0.11 16.45 6.23
N PHE A 66 -1.23 15.72 6.16
CA PHE A 66 -1.26 14.28 6.43
C PHE A 66 -0.27 13.53 5.52
N SER A 67 -0.32 13.76 4.21
CA SER A 67 0.57 13.15 3.23
C SER A 67 2.03 13.47 3.53
N SER A 68 2.35 14.73 3.86
CA SER A 68 3.71 15.13 4.24
C SER A 68 4.22 14.36 5.46
N VAL A 69 3.40 14.21 6.51
CA VAL A 69 3.80 13.45 7.71
C VAL A 69 4.01 11.97 7.40
N VAL A 70 3.14 11.37 6.59
CA VAL A 70 3.29 9.97 6.15
C VAL A 70 4.58 9.80 5.35
N MET A 71 4.84 10.66 4.37
CA MET A 71 6.06 10.60 3.55
C MET A 71 7.32 10.75 4.40
N GLU A 72 7.38 11.74 5.29
CA GLU A 72 8.52 11.95 6.19
C GLU A 72 8.75 10.74 7.11
N THR A 73 7.68 10.20 7.69
CA THR A 73 7.76 9.02 8.56
C THR A 73 8.29 7.81 7.80
N LEU A 74 7.76 7.56 6.60
CA LEU A 74 8.14 6.41 5.81
C LEU A 74 9.54 6.55 5.20
N GLN A 75 10.03 7.76 4.93
CA GLN A 75 11.43 7.99 4.50
C GLN A 75 12.44 7.39 5.48
N ASN A 76 12.12 7.40 6.78
CA ASN A 76 12.97 6.82 7.83
C ASN A 76 12.91 5.29 7.89
N VAL A 77 11.91 4.67 7.24
CA VAL A 77 11.89 3.22 7.02
C VAL A 77 12.86 2.92 5.89
N THR A 78 14.00 2.33 6.24
CA THR A 78 15.10 2.06 5.30
C THR A 78 15.43 0.58 5.27
N LEU A 79 15.88 0.10 4.10
CA LEU A 79 16.27 -1.29 3.89
C LEU A 79 17.73 -1.36 3.44
N PRO A 80 18.66 -1.80 4.32
CA PRO A 80 20.07 -1.93 3.97
C PRO A 80 20.34 -2.98 2.88
N PRO A 81 21.37 -2.78 2.03
CA PRO A 81 21.88 -3.81 1.13
C PRO A 81 22.24 -5.11 1.85
N GLY A 82 21.84 -6.24 1.27
CA GLY A 82 22.12 -7.57 1.84
C GLY A 82 21.34 -7.90 3.11
N SER A 83 20.26 -7.16 3.40
CA SER A 83 19.31 -7.52 4.48
C SER A 83 18.79 -8.94 4.31
N ASP A 84 18.58 -9.64 5.43
CA ASP A 84 17.97 -10.97 5.42
C ASP A 84 16.48 -10.90 5.05
N ASP A 85 15.92 -12.03 4.59
CA ASP A 85 14.51 -12.08 4.14
C ASP A 85 13.54 -11.65 5.27
N TYR A 86 13.89 -11.84 6.55
CA TYR A 86 13.09 -11.37 7.70
C TYR A 86 12.99 -9.84 7.75
N VAL A 87 14.10 -9.13 7.64
CA VAL A 87 14.15 -7.65 7.62
C VAL A 87 13.48 -7.11 6.37
N VAL A 88 13.69 -7.75 5.21
CA VAL A 88 13.00 -7.42 3.96
C VAL A 88 11.49 -7.54 4.15
N CYS A 89 11.00 -8.69 4.63
CA CYS A 89 9.58 -8.95 4.83
C CYS A 89 8.94 -8.01 5.84
N ARG A 90 9.62 -7.70 6.95
CA ARG A 90 9.14 -6.70 7.90
C ARG A 90 9.00 -5.32 7.27
N THR A 91 9.97 -4.91 6.45
CA THR A 91 9.95 -3.60 5.77
C THR A 91 8.84 -3.54 4.72
N VAL A 92 8.69 -4.58 3.91
CA VAL A 92 7.58 -4.73 2.95
C VAL A 92 6.24 -4.64 3.69
N GLY A 93 6.09 -5.38 4.80
CA GLY A 93 4.90 -5.31 5.66
C GLY A 93 4.59 -3.88 6.11
N THR A 94 5.59 -3.15 6.63
CA THR A 94 5.42 -1.75 7.05
C THR A 94 4.91 -0.85 5.93
N LEU A 95 5.50 -0.93 4.74
CA LEU A 95 5.07 -0.08 3.62
C LEU A 95 3.68 -0.49 3.11
N VAL A 96 3.38 -1.78 3.04
CA VAL A 96 2.05 -2.29 2.64
C VAL A 96 0.97 -1.87 3.64
N GLY A 97 1.21 -2.05 4.93
CA GLY A 97 0.28 -1.62 5.98
C GLY A 97 0.06 -0.10 5.99
N ALA A 98 1.08 0.68 5.62
CA ALA A 98 0.91 2.12 5.46
C ALA A 98 -0.03 2.46 4.28
N VAL A 99 0.14 1.82 3.12
CA VAL A 99 -0.77 1.99 1.97
C VAL A 99 -2.20 1.58 2.34
N GLU A 100 -2.38 0.49 3.09
CA GLU A 100 -3.69 0.06 3.59
C GLU A 100 -4.38 1.11 4.43
N GLN A 101 -3.66 1.66 5.40
CA GLN A 101 -4.23 2.68 6.27
C GLN A 101 -4.48 4.00 5.52
N VAL A 102 -3.65 4.35 4.52
CA VAL A 102 -3.88 5.53 3.66
C VAL A 102 -5.23 5.38 2.94
N ASP A 103 -5.47 4.25 2.28
CA ASP A 103 -6.73 3.95 1.57
C ASP A 103 -7.93 3.99 2.53
N GLU A 104 -7.83 3.35 3.69
CA GLU A 104 -8.87 3.43 4.74
C GLU A 104 -9.15 4.87 5.19
N THR A 105 -8.12 5.66 5.48
CA THR A 105 -8.26 7.06 5.90
C THR A 105 -8.86 7.92 4.78
N TRP A 106 -8.42 7.73 3.54
CA TRP A 106 -8.87 8.54 2.40
C TRP A 106 -10.34 8.30 2.05
N THR A 107 -10.83 7.07 2.23
CA THR A 107 -12.25 6.74 2.02
C THR A 107 -13.19 7.56 2.91
N LEU A 108 -12.70 8.07 4.05
CA LEU A 108 -13.48 8.92 4.96
C LEU A 108 -13.64 10.36 4.45
N CYS A 109 -12.80 10.82 3.52
CA CYS A 109 -12.61 12.24 3.23
C CYS A 109 -13.20 12.76 1.92
N ALA A 110 -13.94 11.93 1.18
CA ALA A 110 -14.65 12.29 -0.05
C ALA A 110 -13.86 13.20 -1.04
N ILE A 111 -13.27 12.55 -2.05
CA ILE A 111 -12.79 13.10 -3.33
C ILE A 111 -11.50 13.95 -3.24
N ALA A 112 -10.37 13.24 -3.13
CA ALA A 112 -9.06 13.68 -3.61
C ALA A 112 -8.32 12.49 -4.22
N CYS A 113 -8.93 11.88 -5.24
CA CYS A 113 -8.49 10.59 -5.78
C CYS A 113 -7.09 10.63 -6.42
N CYS A 114 -6.71 11.76 -7.00
CA CYS A 114 -5.38 11.89 -7.56
C CYS A 114 -4.34 11.95 -6.44
N ASP A 115 -4.56 12.79 -5.42
CA ASP A 115 -3.69 12.93 -4.25
C ASP A 115 -3.46 11.59 -3.51
N GLU A 116 -4.51 10.77 -3.36
CA GLU A 116 -4.38 9.41 -2.85
C GLU A 116 -3.43 8.59 -3.74
N GLY A 117 -3.69 8.60 -5.05
CA GLY A 117 -2.87 7.94 -6.05
C GLY A 117 -1.41 8.40 -6.00
N GLU A 118 -1.16 9.70 -5.85
CA GLU A 118 0.19 10.26 -5.75
C GLU A 118 0.91 9.76 -4.49
N LEU A 119 0.25 9.79 -3.33
CA LEU A 119 0.83 9.29 -2.09
C LEU A 119 1.14 7.79 -2.20
N VAL A 120 0.21 6.98 -2.71
CA VAL A 120 0.42 5.55 -2.95
C VAL A 120 1.56 5.32 -3.95
N GLY A 121 1.59 6.07 -5.05
CA GLY A 121 2.63 6.01 -6.07
C GLY A 121 4.02 6.33 -5.50
N TRP A 122 4.11 7.29 -4.59
CA TRP A 122 5.34 7.61 -3.88
C TRP A 122 5.76 6.47 -2.94
N ILE A 123 4.85 5.91 -2.12
CA ILE A 123 5.14 4.80 -1.19
C ILE A 123 5.61 3.57 -1.97
N MET A 124 4.89 3.19 -3.03
CA MET A 124 5.23 2.03 -3.85
C MET A 124 6.51 2.26 -4.67
N GLY A 125 6.75 3.49 -5.13
CA GLY A 125 8.00 3.88 -5.78
C GLY A 125 9.20 3.73 -4.84
N LYS A 126 9.06 4.19 -3.59
CA LYS A 126 10.05 3.98 -2.54
C LYS A 126 10.26 2.49 -2.25
N LEU A 127 9.21 1.70 -2.07
CA LEU A 127 9.30 0.25 -1.85
C LEU A 127 10.08 -0.44 -2.98
N TYR A 128 9.74 -0.12 -4.24
CA TYR A 128 10.46 -0.63 -5.41
C TYR A 128 11.95 -0.33 -5.32
N CYS A 129 12.30 0.91 -4.99
CA CYS A 129 13.68 1.36 -4.94
C CYS A 129 14.47 0.73 -3.79
N ASP A 130 13.91 0.69 -2.59
CA ASP A 130 14.55 0.08 -1.43
C ASP A 130 14.79 -1.41 -1.65
N LEU A 131 13.81 -2.14 -2.18
CA LEU A 131 13.98 -3.56 -2.53
C LEU A 131 15.00 -3.76 -3.65
N SER A 132 14.97 -2.92 -4.69
CA SER A 132 15.92 -3.03 -5.81
C SER A 132 17.36 -2.79 -5.36
N ILE A 133 17.58 -1.80 -4.49
CA ILE A 133 18.90 -1.53 -3.90
C ILE A 133 19.29 -2.68 -2.97
N ALA A 134 18.38 -3.12 -2.11
CA ALA A 134 18.67 -4.14 -1.10
C ALA A 134 19.02 -5.50 -1.70
N LEU A 135 18.30 -5.88 -2.76
CA LEU A 135 18.40 -7.17 -3.45
C LEU A 135 19.25 -7.11 -4.71
N GLY A 136 19.90 -5.98 -5.03
CA GLY A 136 20.68 -5.82 -6.26
C GLY A 136 19.86 -5.98 -7.55
N GLY A 137 18.56 -5.70 -7.50
CA GLY A 137 17.62 -5.81 -8.61
C GLY A 137 17.18 -7.24 -8.96
N VAL A 138 17.51 -8.25 -8.13
CA VAL A 138 17.04 -9.63 -8.31
C VAL A 138 15.92 -9.98 -7.32
N ARG A 139 15.14 -11.02 -7.62
CA ARG A 139 14.04 -11.53 -6.75
C ARG A 139 12.95 -10.51 -6.38
N LEU A 140 12.95 -9.32 -6.96
CA LEU A 140 12.04 -8.23 -6.61
C LEU A 140 10.56 -8.64 -6.62
N THR A 141 10.15 -9.40 -7.63
CA THR A 141 8.76 -9.89 -7.80
C THR A 141 8.29 -10.80 -6.68
N ASN A 142 9.21 -11.42 -5.92
CA ASN A 142 8.84 -12.27 -4.80
C ASN A 142 8.40 -11.46 -3.58
N PHE A 143 8.80 -10.19 -3.50
CA PHE A 143 8.55 -9.31 -2.36
C PHE A 143 7.59 -8.17 -2.67
N LEU A 144 7.42 -7.80 -3.95
CA LEU A 144 6.44 -6.79 -4.35
C LEU A 144 5.01 -7.32 -4.22
N VAL A 145 4.22 -6.61 -3.42
CA VAL A 145 2.79 -6.85 -3.29
C VAL A 145 2.05 -6.14 -4.42
N GLN A 146 1.13 -6.86 -5.07
CA GLN A 146 0.17 -6.27 -5.99
C GLN A 146 -1.05 -5.86 -5.19
N ARG A 147 -1.29 -4.56 -5.03
CA ARG A 147 -2.48 -4.07 -4.33
C ARG A 147 -3.41 -3.41 -5.34
N PRO A 148 -4.67 -3.86 -5.45
CA PRO A 148 -5.67 -3.09 -6.16
C PRO A 148 -5.90 -1.78 -5.41
N MET A 149 -5.81 -0.65 -6.10
CA MET A 149 -6.26 0.60 -5.49
C MET A 149 -7.78 0.56 -5.35
N GLY A 150 -8.30 0.95 -4.19
CA GLY A 150 -9.69 0.75 -3.84
C GLY A 150 -10.61 1.79 -4.48
N PHE A 151 -11.01 2.76 -3.66
CA PHE A 151 -12.21 3.59 -3.86
C PHE A 151 -12.16 4.51 -5.09
N CYS A 152 -10.96 4.93 -5.48
CA CYS A 152 -10.76 6.01 -6.45
C CYS A 152 -10.51 5.56 -7.90
N GLY A 153 -10.62 4.25 -8.18
CA GLY A 153 -10.70 3.71 -9.54
C GLY A 153 -9.57 4.13 -10.48
N ALA A 154 -9.92 4.42 -11.73
CA ALA A 154 -8.97 4.74 -12.80
C ALA A 154 -8.18 6.04 -12.57
N THR A 155 -8.77 7.03 -11.88
CA THR A 155 -8.12 8.33 -11.63
C THR A 155 -6.94 8.18 -10.68
N ALA A 156 -7.14 7.51 -9.53
CA ALA A 156 -6.03 7.20 -8.63
C ALA A 156 -4.95 6.39 -9.35
N GLN A 157 -5.35 5.40 -10.18
CA GLN A 157 -4.41 4.58 -10.95
C GLN A 157 -3.50 5.40 -11.86
N ALA A 158 -4.05 6.39 -12.57
CA ALA A 158 -3.23 7.25 -13.43
C ALA A 158 -2.20 8.02 -12.59
N CYS A 159 -2.65 8.68 -11.52
CA CYS A 159 -1.78 9.49 -10.66
C CYS A 159 -0.71 8.65 -9.93
N CYS A 160 -1.07 7.45 -9.47
CA CYS A 160 -0.11 6.50 -8.90
C CYS A 160 0.99 6.11 -9.89
N ARG A 161 0.61 5.81 -11.14
CA ARG A 161 1.59 5.42 -12.17
C ARG A 161 2.52 6.56 -12.53
N ASP A 162 1.97 7.77 -12.67
CA ASP A 162 2.75 8.96 -13.02
C ASP A 162 3.73 9.31 -11.89
N THR A 163 3.26 9.30 -10.63
CA THR A 163 4.13 9.54 -9.48
C THR A 163 5.15 8.43 -9.27
N PHE A 164 4.79 7.16 -9.42
CA PHE A 164 5.76 6.06 -9.38
C PHE A 164 6.86 6.26 -10.44
N GLN A 165 6.48 6.65 -11.65
CA GLN A 165 7.40 6.85 -12.76
C GLN A 165 8.30 8.08 -12.57
N SER A 166 7.84 9.13 -11.87
CA SER A 166 8.65 10.30 -11.56
C SER A 166 9.57 10.08 -10.36
N VAL A 167 9.07 9.42 -9.31
CA VAL A 167 9.81 9.17 -8.07
C VAL A 167 10.95 8.19 -8.28
N THR A 168 10.69 7.05 -8.93
CA THR A 168 11.68 5.95 -8.96
C THR A 168 13.01 6.32 -9.65
N PRO A 169 13.07 7.02 -10.79
CA PRO A 169 14.36 7.39 -11.39
C PRO A 169 15.09 8.51 -10.63
N ALA A 170 14.35 9.34 -9.88
CA ALA A 170 14.88 10.44 -9.08
C ALA A 170 15.23 10.03 -7.65
N TYR A 171 14.79 8.86 -7.19
CA TYR A 171 14.95 8.42 -5.81
C TYR A 171 16.43 8.24 -5.43
N GLN A 172 16.79 8.87 -4.32
CA GLN A 172 18.12 8.84 -3.72
C GLN A 172 17.97 8.58 -2.23
N GLY A 173 18.13 7.31 -1.84
CA GLY A 173 18.04 6.89 -0.45
C GLY A 173 19.42 6.84 0.23
N LEU A 174 19.42 6.50 1.52
CA LEU A 174 20.63 6.35 2.34
C LEU A 174 21.66 5.40 1.71
N PHE A 175 21.20 4.37 0.99
CA PHE A 175 22.04 3.31 0.44
C PHE A 175 22.29 3.43 -1.07
N GLY A 176 21.86 4.52 -1.71
CA GLY A 176 22.18 4.82 -3.10
C GLY A 176 21.02 5.30 -3.95
N SER A 177 21.29 5.40 -5.26
CA SER A 177 20.31 5.82 -6.26
C SER A 177 19.55 4.61 -6.83
N CYS A 178 18.26 4.80 -7.05
CA CYS A 178 17.39 3.81 -7.70
C CYS A 178 17.50 3.83 -9.24
N ARG A 179 18.07 4.90 -9.82
CA ARG A 179 18.19 5.09 -11.28
C ARG A 179 18.78 3.90 -12.04
N PRO A 180 19.81 3.17 -11.56
CA PRO A 180 20.31 1.99 -12.26
C PRO A 180 19.26 0.89 -12.44
N TYR A 181 18.27 0.82 -11.54
CA TYR A 181 17.20 -0.18 -11.51
C TYR A 181 15.94 0.23 -12.28
N THR A 182 15.92 1.41 -12.92
CA THR A 182 14.80 1.86 -13.76
C THR A 182 15.14 1.87 -15.26
N GLN A 183 16.37 1.49 -15.62
CA GLN A 183 16.89 1.57 -16.99
C GLN A 183 17.62 0.30 -17.43
N GLY A 184 18.01 0.25 -18.71
CA GLY A 184 18.76 -0.87 -19.29
C GLY A 184 18.08 -2.22 -19.05
N ARG A 185 18.83 -3.19 -18.49
CA ARG A 185 18.33 -4.55 -18.23
C ARG A 185 17.15 -4.62 -17.25
N PHE A 186 16.98 -3.62 -16.39
CA PHE A 186 15.91 -3.60 -15.39
C PHE A 186 14.64 -2.89 -15.85
N ARG A 187 14.66 -2.24 -17.03
CA ARG A 187 13.54 -1.46 -17.54
C ARG A 187 12.25 -2.28 -17.66
N ALA A 188 12.36 -3.54 -18.07
CA ALA A 188 11.20 -4.43 -18.20
C ALA A 188 10.57 -4.74 -16.84
N THR A 189 11.39 -5.15 -15.85
CA THR A 189 10.95 -5.40 -14.48
C THR A 189 10.34 -4.16 -13.85
N TRP A 190 10.99 -3.00 -13.99
CA TRP A 190 10.47 -1.72 -13.51
C TRP A 190 9.09 -1.39 -14.09
N THR A 191 8.94 -1.54 -15.41
CA THR A 191 7.66 -1.29 -16.11
C THR A 191 6.58 -2.24 -15.63
N GLN A 192 6.91 -3.52 -15.44
CA GLN A 192 5.99 -4.52 -14.91
C GLN A 192 5.57 -4.18 -13.48
N SER A 193 6.52 -3.84 -12.61
CA SER A 193 6.26 -3.43 -11.23
C SER A 193 5.33 -2.21 -11.19
N ARG A 194 5.61 -1.16 -11.96
CA ARG A 194 4.72 0.02 -12.06
C ARG A 194 3.29 -0.37 -12.41
N ASN A 195 3.13 -1.26 -13.39
CA ASN A 195 1.81 -1.69 -13.84
C ASN A 195 1.08 -2.55 -12.79
N SER A 196 1.82 -3.32 -11.99
CA SER A 196 1.25 -4.24 -11.01
C SER A 196 0.95 -3.59 -9.65
N VAL A 197 1.77 -2.64 -9.21
CA VAL A 197 1.61 -1.99 -7.89
C VAL A 197 0.55 -0.89 -7.88
N CYS A 198 0.27 -0.29 -9.04
CA CYS A 198 -0.77 0.73 -9.22
C CYS A 198 -1.97 0.19 -10.02
N SER A 199 -2.21 -1.12 -10.07
CA SER A 199 -3.35 -1.66 -10.84
C SER A 199 -4.67 -1.45 -10.10
N TYR A 200 -5.74 -1.07 -10.78
CA TYR A 200 -7.12 -1.19 -10.33
C TYR A 200 -7.67 -2.56 -10.77
N ARG A 201 -8.31 -3.32 -9.87
CA ARG A 201 -9.15 -4.47 -10.25
C ARG A 201 -10.61 -4.12 -9.96
N GLN A 202 -11.43 -4.26 -11.00
CA GLN A 202 -12.90 -4.15 -10.93
C GLN A 202 -13.50 -5.34 -10.19
#